data_AF-A0A6N2C417-F1
#
_entry.id   AF-A0A6N2C417-F1
#
_cell.length_a   1.000
_cell.length_b   1.000
_cell.length_c   1.000
_cell.angle_alpha   90.00
_cell.angle_beta   90.00
_cell.angle_gamma   90.00
#
_symmetry.space_group_name_H-M   'P 1'
#
loop_
_entity.id
_entity.type
_entity.pdbx_description
1 polymer ?
#
loop_
_entity_poly.entity_id
_entity_poly.type
_entity_poly.pdbx_seq_one_letter_code
_entity_poly.pdbx_strand_id
1 'polypeptide(L)'
;MDTLLKTPNNLEFLNPYHGFAVKASTFRSVKHQKFGSRKFCETLGRSVCVKGSSSALLELVPETKKENLDFELPMYDPSKGVVVDLAVVGGGPAGLAVAQQVSEAGLSVCSIDPNPKLIWPNNYGVWVDEFEAMDLLDCLDATWSGAAVYIDDNTTKDLNRPYGRVNRKQLKSKMMQKCIMNGVKFHQAKVIKVIHEESKSMLICNDGITIQATVVLDATGFSRSLVQYDKPYNPGYQVAYGILAEVEEHPFDVNKMVFMDWRDSHLKNNTDLKERNSRIPTFLYAMPFSSNRIFLEETSLVARPGLRIDDIQERMVARLNHLGIKVKSIEEDEHCLIPMGGPLPVLPQRVVGIGGTAGMVHPSTGYMVARTLAAAPVVANAIIQYLGSERSHSGNELSTAVWKDLWPIERRRQREFFCFGMDILLKLDLPATRRFFDAFFDLEPRYWHGFLSSRLFLPELIVFGLSLFSHASNTSRLEIMTKGTVPLVNMINNLLQDKE
;
A
#
# COMPACT_ATOMS: atom_id res chain seq x y z
N MET A 1 -0.16 -14.93 -46.58
CA MET A 1 1.14 -14.28 -46.28
C MET A 1 0.91 -13.35 -45.08
N ASP A 2 0.51 -13.88 -43.93
CA ASP A 2 1.38 -14.55 -42.94
C ASP A 2 2.44 -13.56 -42.44
N THR A 3 2.39 -13.03 -41.23
CA THR A 3 2.49 -13.84 -40.01
C THR A 3 1.93 -13.09 -38.79
N LEU A 4 1.09 -13.81 -38.05
CA LEU A 4 0.63 -13.51 -36.70
C LEU A 4 1.74 -13.76 -35.68
N LEU A 5 1.99 -12.82 -34.77
CA LEU A 5 2.62 -13.08 -33.48
C LEU A 5 1.70 -12.59 -32.37
N LYS A 6 0.90 -13.54 -31.86
CA LYS A 6 0.19 -13.45 -30.59
C LYS A 6 1.20 -13.50 -29.45
N THR A 7 1.18 -12.52 -28.56
CA THR A 7 1.81 -12.59 -27.24
C THR A 7 0.71 -12.71 -26.18
N PRO A 8 0.76 -13.71 -25.27
CA PRO A 8 -0.27 -13.87 -24.25
C PRO A 8 0.07 -13.03 -23.02
N ASN A 9 -0.62 -11.91 -22.85
CA ASN A 9 -0.68 -11.20 -21.56
C ASN A 9 -1.87 -11.74 -20.77
N ASN A 10 -1.67 -12.84 -20.03
CA ASN A 10 -2.57 -13.30 -18.97
C ASN A 10 -1.79 -13.41 -17.67
N LEU A 11 -1.69 -12.29 -16.95
CA LEU A 11 -1.55 -12.30 -15.50
C LEU A 11 -2.87 -11.79 -14.95
N GLU A 12 -3.84 -12.70 -14.85
CA GLU A 12 -5.06 -12.47 -14.10
C GLU A 12 -4.69 -12.37 -12.62
N PHE A 13 -4.99 -11.23 -12.01
CA PHE A 13 -5.10 -11.11 -10.56
C PHE A 13 -6.30 -11.96 -10.12
N LEU A 14 -6.03 -13.21 -9.75
CA LEU A 14 -7.04 -14.12 -9.22
C LEU A 14 -7.40 -13.71 -7.79
N ASN A 15 -8.60 -13.15 -7.64
CA ASN A 15 -9.33 -13.15 -6.38
C ASN A 15 -9.64 -14.61 -5.97
N PRO A 16 -9.51 -14.99 -4.69
CA PRO A 16 -9.90 -16.31 -4.24
C PRO A 16 -11.43 -16.40 -4.16
N TYR A 17 -12.05 -17.01 -5.18
CA TYR A 17 -13.42 -17.52 -5.09
C TYR A 17 -13.36 -19.04 -4.93
N HIS A 18 -13.73 -19.53 -3.75
CA HIS A 18 -14.02 -20.94 -3.52
C HIS A 18 -15.26 -21.36 -4.32
N GLY A 19 -15.05 -22.24 -5.31
CA GLY A 19 -16.11 -22.87 -6.10
C GLY A 19 -16.13 -24.38 -5.88
N PHE A 20 -17.28 -24.87 -5.43
CA PHE A 20 -17.59 -26.27 -5.13
C PHE A 20 -17.24 -27.27 -6.25
N ALA A 21 -16.76 -28.44 -5.82
CA ALA A 21 -16.58 -29.61 -6.67
C ALA A 21 -17.92 -30.25 -7.03
N VAL A 22 -18.20 -30.40 -8.32
CA VAL A 22 -19.22 -31.33 -8.84
C VAL A 22 -18.52 -32.46 -9.58
N LYS A 23 -18.71 -33.68 -9.06
CA LYS A 23 -18.30 -34.94 -9.69
C LYS A 23 -18.98 -35.11 -11.05
N ALA A 24 -18.21 -35.49 -12.07
CA ALA A 24 -18.68 -36.39 -13.12
C ALA A 24 -17.50 -37.18 -13.71
N SER A 25 -17.59 -38.49 -13.55
CA SER A 25 -16.73 -39.53 -14.10
C SER A 25 -16.83 -39.66 -15.61
N THR A 26 -15.74 -39.97 -16.32
CA THR A 26 -15.74 -41.09 -17.29
C THR A 26 -14.33 -41.55 -17.67
N PHE A 27 -14.23 -42.86 -17.85
CA PHE A 27 -13.08 -43.68 -18.19
C PHE A 27 -12.36 -43.29 -19.51
N ARG A 28 -11.04 -43.53 -19.59
CA ARG A 28 -10.47 -44.52 -20.52
C ARG A 28 -9.00 -44.85 -20.24
N SER A 29 -8.76 -46.16 -20.25
CA SER A 29 -7.49 -46.88 -20.05
C SER A 29 -6.57 -46.74 -21.26
N VAL A 30 -5.25 -46.65 -21.05
CA VAL A 30 -4.25 -47.37 -21.85
C VAL A 30 -3.11 -47.83 -20.94
N LYS A 31 -2.83 -49.13 -21.01
CA LYS A 31 -1.74 -49.87 -20.34
C LYS A 31 -0.39 -49.58 -21.00
N HIS A 32 0.67 -49.52 -20.20
CA HIS A 32 1.92 -50.21 -20.54
C HIS A 32 2.57 -50.80 -19.28
N GLN A 33 2.98 -52.05 -19.45
CA GLN A 33 3.55 -53.01 -18.50
C GLN A 33 5.06 -53.07 -18.83
N LYS A 34 6.02 -53.11 -17.90
CA LYS A 34 6.55 -54.34 -17.28
C LYS A 34 7.80 -54.05 -16.41
N PHE A 35 7.89 -54.80 -15.30
CA PHE A 35 9.07 -55.37 -14.59
C PHE A 35 10.27 -54.46 -14.25
N GLY A 36 10.87 -54.42 -13.05
CA GLY A 36 10.77 -55.24 -11.85
C GLY A 36 12.20 -55.44 -11.29
N SER A 37 12.47 -55.02 -10.04
CA SER A 37 13.40 -55.71 -9.14
C SER A 37 13.37 -55.09 -7.73
N ARG A 38 13.20 -55.95 -6.72
CA ARG A 38 13.32 -55.63 -5.29
C ARG A 38 14.76 -55.85 -4.86
N LYS A 39 15.33 -54.92 -4.09
CA LYS A 39 16.35 -55.20 -3.06
C LYS A 39 16.06 -54.38 -1.80
N PHE A 40 16.29 -55.03 -0.67
CA PHE A 40 16.01 -54.62 0.70
C PHE A 40 17.29 -54.04 1.36
N CYS A 41 17.12 -53.39 2.53
CA CYS A 41 18.14 -52.86 3.47
C CYS A 41 18.82 -51.54 3.04
N GLU A 42 19.00 -50.50 3.87
CA GLU A 42 19.11 -50.39 5.33
C GLU A 42 18.54 -49.05 5.85
N THR A 43 18.11 -49.09 7.11
CA THR A 43 17.68 -47.99 7.97
C THR A 43 18.74 -46.90 8.15
N LEU A 44 18.42 -45.67 7.77
CA LEU A 44 19.07 -44.46 8.30
C LEU A 44 18.00 -43.55 8.89
N GLY A 45 18.15 -43.21 10.17
CA GLY A 45 17.19 -42.45 10.96
C GLY A 45 16.82 -41.13 10.30
N ARG A 46 15.58 -41.03 9.84
CA ARG A 46 14.95 -39.74 9.56
C ARG A 46 14.73 -39.05 10.90
N SER A 47 15.52 -38.03 11.19
CA SER A 47 15.06 -36.97 12.07
C SER A 47 13.81 -36.38 11.41
N VAL A 48 12.67 -36.63 12.00
CA VAL A 48 11.41 -35.98 11.63
C VAL A 48 11.61 -34.51 11.98
N CYS A 49 12.00 -33.71 10.99
CA CYS A 49 11.82 -32.27 11.08
C CYS A 49 10.32 -32.04 11.09
N VAL A 50 9.77 -31.85 12.29
CA VAL A 50 8.37 -31.47 12.48
C VAL A 50 8.22 -30.12 11.79
N LYS A 51 7.58 -30.10 10.62
CA LYS A 51 7.02 -28.88 10.04
C LYS A 51 6.00 -28.35 11.05
N GLY A 52 6.46 -27.47 11.94
CA GLY A 52 5.62 -26.76 12.90
C GLY A 52 4.64 -25.86 12.16
N SER A 53 3.44 -26.37 11.99
CA SER A 53 2.14 -25.75 11.75
C SER A 53 2.09 -24.24 11.40
N SER A 54 2.53 -23.84 10.21
CA SER A 54 1.89 -22.69 9.58
C SER A 54 0.37 -22.93 9.45
N SER A 55 -0.04 -24.19 9.29
CA SER A 55 -1.44 -24.60 9.24
C SER A 55 -2.25 -24.23 10.50
N ALA A 56 -1.71 -24.36 11.71
CA ALA A 56 -2.50 -24.16 12.93
C ALA A 56 -2.85 -22.68 13.18
N LEU A 57 -1.95 -21.75 12.86
CA LEU A 57 -2.27 -20.32 12.91
C LEU A 57 -3.31 -19.96 11.84
N LEU A 58 -3.17 -20.54 10.64
CA LEU A 58 -4.08 -20.32 9.53
C LEU A 58 -5.47 -20.96 9.76
N GLU A 59 -5.56 -22.03 10.54
CA GLU A 59 -6.82 -22.65 10.96
C GLU A 59 -7.65 -21.75 11.89
N LEU A 60 -7.03 -20.78 12.55
CA LEU A 60 -7.72 -19.80 13.41
C LEU A 60 -8.24 -18.58 12.64
N VAL A 61 -7.83 -18.42 11.38
CA VAL A 61 -8.25 -17.27 10.55
C VAL A 61 -9.74 -17.41 10.26
N PRO A 62 -10.58 -16.45 10.68
CA PRO A 62 -12.01 -16.50 10.42
C PRO A 62 -12.29 -16.31 8.92
N GLU A 63 -13.46 -16.76 8.46
CA GLU A 63 -13.94 -16.32 7.15
C GLU A 63 -14.06 -14.79 7.14
N THR A 64 -13.41 -14.13 6.19
CA THR A 64 -13.38 -12.66 6.10
C THR A 64 -14.80 -12.09 6.04
N LYS A 65 -15.26 -11.50 7.15
CA LYS A 65 -16.58 -10.86 7.20
C LYS A 65 -16.52 -9.52 6.47
N LYS A 66 -17.13 -9.49 5.29
CA LYS A 66 -17.39 -8.23 4.56
C LYS A 66 -18.45 -7.43 5.28
N GLU A 67 -18.03 -6.46 6.09
CA GLU A 67 -18.93 -5.55 6.78
C GLU A 67 -19.30 -4.36 5.88
N ASN A 68 -20.59 -4.03 5.82
CA ASN A 68 -21.11 -2.88 5.09
C ASN A 68 -21.52 -1.76 6.07
N LEU A 69 -21.35 -0.53 5.62
CA LEU A 69 -21.93 0.63 6.27
C LEU A 69 -23.45 0.68 6.03
N ASP A 70 -24.18 1.04 7.07
CA ASP A 70 -25.63 1.18 7.03
C ASP A 70 -26.01 2.60 6.59
N PHE A 71 -25.95 2.83 5.28
CA PHE A 71 -26.39 4.08 4.64
C PHE A 71 -27.36 3.79 3.50
N GLU A 72 -28.37 4.65 3.35
CA GLU A 72 -29.11 4.79 2.11
C GLU A 72 -28.32 5.73 1.18
N LEU A 73 -27.90 5.21 0.02
CA LEU A 73 -27.08 5.97 -0.91
C LEU A 73 -27.97 6.68 -1.93
N PRO A 74 -27.80 7.99 -2.15
CA PRO A 74 -28.43 8.69 -3.26
C PRO A 74 -27.90 8.14 -4.59
N MET A 75 -28.66 7.26 -5.25
CA MET A 75 -28.19 6.60 -6.46
C MET A 75 -28.20 7.55 -7.67
N TYR A 76 -27.24 7.37 -8.56
CA TYR A 76 -27.21 8.02 -9.87
C TYR A 76 -28.38 7.54 -10.73
N ASP A 77 -29.08 8.48 -11.36
CA ASP A 77 -30.22 8.21 -12.23
C ASP A 77 -29.81 8.41 -13.70
N PRO A 78 -29.60 7.31 -14.45
CA PRO A 78 -29.15 7.40 -15.84
C PRO A 78 -30.18 8.03 -16.77
N SER A 79 -31.47 8.06 -16.40
CA SER A 79 -32.54 8.62 -17.24
C SER A 79 -32.46 10.14 -17.38
N LYS A 80 -31.81 10.83 -16.43
CA LYS A 80 -31.67 12.29 -16.45
C LYS A 80 -30.70 12.79 -17.52
N GLY A 81 -29.78 11.93 -17.98
CA GLY A 81 -28.81 12.27 -19.03
C GLY A 81 -27.91 13.47 -18.70
N VAL A 82 -27.75 13.80 -17.41
CA VAL A 82 -26.99 14.98 -16.97
C VAL A 82 -25.49 14.68 -17.02
N VAL A 83 -24.74 15.61 -17.59
CA VAL A 83 -23.28 15.62 -17.50
C VAL A 83 -22.93 16.11 -16.09
N VAL A 84 -22.25 15.27 -15.31
CA VAL A 84 -21.76 15.69 -13.99
C VAL A 84 -20.44 16.46 -14.12
N ASP A 85 -20.15 17.32 -13.16
CA ASP A 85 -18.90 18.07 -13.14
C ASP A 85 -17.71 17.13 -12.91
N LEU A 86 -17.87 16.19 -11.97
CA LEU A 86 -16.84 15.22 -11.61
C LEU A 86 -17.39 13.80 -11.48
N ALA A 87 -16.80 12.86 -12.22
CA ALA A 87 -16.91 11.43 -11.94
C ALA A 87 -15.69 10.94 -11.17
N VAL A 88 -15.91 10.39 -9.97
CA VAL A 88 -14.86 9.77 -9.15
C VAL A 88 -14.96 8.26 -9.27
N VAL A 89 -13.91 7.62 -9.78
CA VAL A 89 -13.86 6.17 -9.97
C VAL A 89 -13.03 5.55 -8.85
N GLY A 90 -13.71 4.88 -7.91
CA GLY A 90 -13.13 4.27 -6.71
C GLY A 90 -13.54 5.00 -5.42
N GLY A 91 -14.17 4.25 -4.52
CA GLY A 91 -14.69 4.71 -3.22
C GLY A 91 -13.70 4.57 -2.06
N GLY A 92 -12.39 4.66 -2.34
CA GLY A 92 -11.33 4.68 -1.33
C GLY A 92 -11.20 6.04 -0.61
N PRO A 93 -10.30 6.17 0.39
CA PRO A 93 -10.10 7.42 1.12
C PRO A 93 -9.80 8.61 0.20
N ALA A 94 -8.99 8.37 -0.84
CA ALA A 94 -8.61 9.37 -1.83
C ALA A 94 -9.79 9.92 -2.62
N GLY A 95 -10.62 9.02 -3.16
CA GLY A 95 -11.76 9.37 -3.99
C GLY A 95 -12.85 10.08 -3.19
N LEU A 96 -13.17 9.55 -1.99
CA LEU A 96 -14.16 10.19 -1.12
C LEU A 96 -13.71 11.57 -0.64
N ALA A 97 -12.42 11.76 -0.32
CA ALA A 97 -11.92 13.07 0.12
C ALA A 97 -12.03 14.15 -0.96
N VAL A 98 -11.78 13.82 -2.23
CA VAL A 98 -11.97 14.76 -3.35
C VAL A 98 -13.46 14.95 -3.64
N ALA A 99 -14.24 13.87 -3.69
CA ALA A 99 -15.69 13.94 -3.91
C ALA A 99 -16.38 14.86 -2.89
N GLN A 100 -16.01 14.74 -1.61
CA GLN A 100 -16.52 15.57 -0.53
C GLN A 100 -16.27 17.06 -0.79
N GLN A 101 -15.02 17.44 -1.06
CA GLN A 101 -14.64 18.86 -1.20
C GLN A 101 -15.21 19.48 -2.48
N VAL A 102 -15.22 18.74 -3.59
CA VAL A 102 -15.79 19.22 -4.85
C VAL A 102 -17.31 19.41 -4.73
N SER A 103 -18.00 18.48 -4.08
CA SER A 103 -19.45 18.61 -3.84
C SER A 103 -19.79 19.69 -2.80
N GLU A 104 -18.93 19.93 -1.82
CA GLU A 104 -19.08 21.04 -0.85
C GLU A 104 -19.06 22.41 -1.53
N ALA A 105 -18.33 22.54 -2.64
CA ALA A 105 -18.33 23.73 -3.50
C ALA A 105 -19.57 23.84 -4.41
N GLY A 106 -20.54 22.93 -4.28
CA GLY A 106 -21.80 22.94 -5.06
C GLY A 106 -21.72 22.29 -6.44
N LEU A 107 -20.60 21.66 -6.79
CA LEU A 107 -20.43 20.95 -8.06
C LEU A 107 -21.07 19.55 -8.01
N SER A 108 -21.60 19.11 -9.15
CA SER A 108 -22.24 17.81 -9.27
C SER A 108 -21.22 16.67 -9.36
N VAL A 109 -21.29 15.74 -8.42
CA VAL A 109 -20.34 14.62 -8.33
C VAL A 109 -21.05 13.27 -8.40
N CYS A 110 -20.52 12.37 -9.22
CA CYS A 110 -20.88 10.96 -9.22
C CYS A 110 -19.71 10.09 -8.74
N SER A 111 -19.88 9.38 -7.63
CA SER A 111 -18.93 8.38 -7.13
C SER A 111 -19.30 6.99 -7.66
N ILE A 112 -18.38 6.37 -8.37
CA ILE A 112 -18.56 5.07 -9.01
C ILE A 112 -17.64 4.06 -8.32
N ASP A 113 -18.22 3.08 -7.65
CA ASP A 113 -17.49 2.03 -6.94
C ASP A 113 -18.26 0.71 -6.98
N PRO A 114 -17.63 -0.46 -7.16
CA PRO A 114 -18.35 -1.73 -7.20
C PRO A 114 -19.01 -2.12 -5.87
N ASN A 115 -18.49 -1.62 -4.74
CA ASN A 115 -18.93 -1.94 -3.39
C ASN A 115 -18.90 -0.68 -2.48
N PRO A 116 -19.71 0.36 -2.77
CA PRO A 116 -19.57 1.67 -2.12
C PRO A 116 -19.84 1.60 -0.61
N LYS A 117 -20.65 0.65 -0.14
CA LYS A 117 -20.95 0.44 1.28
C LYS A 117 -19.91 -0.40 2.03
N LEU A 118 -19.09 -1.18 1.34
CA LEU A 118 -18.15 -2.12 1.96
C LEU A 118 -17.06 -1.36 2.73
N ILE A 119 -16.82 -1.68 4.00
CA ILE A 119 -15.72 -1.07 4.76
C ILE A 119 -14.38 -1.38 4.08
N TRP A 120 -13.47 -0.41 4.05
CA TRP A 120 -12.17 -0.61 3.40
C TRP A 120 -11.41 -1.75 4.06
N PRO A 121 -10.88 -2.72 3.31
CA PRO A 121 -10.33 -3.95 3.88
C PRO A 121 -8.99 -3.76 4.60
N ASN A 122 -8.23 -2.71 4.28
CA ASN A 122 -6.87 -2.52 4.79
C ASN A 122 -6.87 -1.79 6.14
N ASN A 123 -5.92 -2.13 7.02
CA ASN A 123 -5.61 -1.32 8.18
C ASN A 123 -4.68 -0.16 7.79
N TYR A 124 -4.78 0.94 8.53
CA TYR A 124 -3.92 2.09 8.34
C TYR A 124 -3.30 2.52 9.66
N GLY A 125 -1.97 2.61 9.67
CA GLY A 125 -1.21 3.29 10.71
C GLY A 125 -0.82 4.68 10.25
N VAL A 126 -0.86 5.65 11.16
CA VAL A 126 -0.53 7.06 10.89
C VAL A 126 0.20 7.67 12.07
N TRP A 127 1.02 8.68 11.82
CA TRP A 127 1.50 9.52 12.92
C TRP A 127 0.38 10.45 13.37
N VAL A 128 0.18 10.58 14.68
CA VAL A 128 -0.99 11.29 15.23
C VAL A 128 -1.00 12.76 14.79
N ASP A 129 0.18 13.41 14.69
CA ASP A 129 0.32 14.80 14.24
C ASP A 129 -0.18 15.02 12.80
N GLU A 130 -0.15 13.98 11.96
CA GLU A 130 -0.67 14.08 10.58
C GLU A 130 -2.20 14.13 10.56
N PHE A 131 -2.85 13.33 11.40
CA PHE A 131 -4.31 13.32 11.51
C PHE A 131 -4.85 14.51 12.31
N GLU A 132 -4.08 14.99 13.29
CA GLU A 132 -4.37 16.23 14.01
C GLU A 132 -4.43 17.43 13.05
N ALA A 133 -3.43 17.57 12.17
CA ALA A 133 -3.40 18.64 11.18
C ALA A 133 -4.57 18.63 10.18
N MET A 134 -5.32 17.52 10.10
CA MET A 134 -6.48 17.34 9.23
C MET A 134 -7.82 17.28 9.98
N ASP A 135 -7.84 17.50 11.30
CA ASP A 135 -9.04 17.36 12.14
C ASP A 135 -9.69 15.96 12.04
N LEU A 136 -8.83 14.92 12.09
CA LEU A 136 -9.23 13.50 11.97
C LEU A 136 -8.88 12.67 13.20
N LEU A 137 -8.56 13.28 14.35
CA LEU A 137 -8.23 12.54 15.57
C LEU A 137 -9.38 11.64 16.05
N ASP A 138 -10.62 12.03 15.82
CA ASP A 138 -11.83 11.23 16.07
C ASP A 138 -11.93 9.97 15.21
N CYS A 139 -11.09 9.84 14.18
CA CYS A 139 -11.01 8.69 13.30
C CYS A 139 -9.89 7.72 13.68
N LEU A 140 -9.29 7.84 14.87
CA LEU A 140 -8.33 6.87 15.41
C LEU A 140 -9.03 5.97 16.44
N ASP A 141 -8.87 4.64 16.33
CA ASP A 141 -9.42 3.69 17.32
C ASP A 141 -8.42 3.34 18.43
N ALA A 142 -7.13 3.56 18.20
CA ALA A 142 -6.08 3.43 19.21
C ALA A 142 -4.94 4.39 18.93
N THR A 143 -4.30 4.86 19.99
CA THR A 143 -3.09 5.68 19.95
C THR A 143 -2.07 5.19 20.97
N TRP A 144 -0.81 5.34 20.62
CA TRP A 144 0.35 5.05 21.47
C TRP A 144 1.18 6.31 21.61
N SER A 145 1.71 6.58 22.80
CA SER A 145 2.42 7.83 23.09
C SER A 145 3.76 7.94 22.34
N GLY A 146 4.29 6.80 21.89
CA GLY A 146 5.52 6.70 21.12
C GLY A 146 5.62 5.36 20.42
N ALA A 147 6.77 5.16 19.78
CA ALA A 147 7.05 3.95 19.03
C ALA A 147 8.46 3.41 19.32
N ALA A 148 8.64 2.10 19.28
CA ALA A 148 9.93 1.45 19.51
C ALA A 148 10.47 0.83 18.23
N VAL A 149 11.78 0.93 18.02
CA VAL A 149 12.50 0.22 16.95
C VAL A 149 13.56 -0.68 17.57
N TYR A 150 13.43 -1.99 17.39
CA TYR A 150 14.45 -2.96 17.78
C TYR A 150 15.36 -3.20 16.57
N ILE A 151 16.60 -2.71 16.67
CA ILE A 151 17.62 -2.92 15.64
C ILE A 151 18.15 -4.35 15.74
N ASP A 152 18.48 -4.78 16.95
CA ASP A 152 18.89 -6.15 17.27
C ASP A 152 18.58 -6.48 18.74
N ASP A 153 19.07 -7.61 19.25
CA ASP A 153 18.82 -8.05 20.62
C ASP A 153 19.41 -7.09 21.69
N ASN A 154 20.34 -6.21 21.31
CA ASN A 154 21.05 -5.31 22.23
C ASN A 154 20.70 -3.83 22.04
N THR A 155 20.13 -3.46 20.89
CA THR A 155 19.95 -2.07 20.50
C THR A 155 18.47 -1.78 20.23
N THR A 156 17.90 -0.87 21.01
CA THR A 156 16.52 -0.38 20.86
C THR A 156 16.54 1.14 20.74
N LYS A 157 15.77 1.70 19.81
CA LYS A 157 15.52 3.13 19.67
C LYS A 157 14.11 3.44 20.15
N ASP A 158 13.97 4.52 20.91
CA ASP A 158 12.70 5.01 21.43
C ASP A 158 12.31 6.28 20.66
N LEU A 159 11.20 6.22 19.94
CA LEU A 159 10.69 7.29 19.11
C LEU A 159 9.59 8.02 19.87
N ASN A 160 9.91 9.22 20.37
CA ASN A 160 8.97 10.11 21.05
C ASN A 160 8.04 10.83 20.06
N ARG A 161 7.37 10.07 19.18
CA ARG A 161 6.35 10.56 18.25
C ARG A 161 5.12 9.65 18.35
N PRO A 162 3.96 10.17 18.77
CA PRO A 162 2.77 9.35 18.91
C PRO A 162 2.33 8.73 17.57
N TYR A 163 1.89 7.48 17.64
CA TYR A 163 1.39 6.71 16.50
C TYR A 163 -0.06 6.31 16.74
N GLY A 164 -0.86 6.20 15.69
CA GLY A 164 -2.27 5.86 15.79
C GLY A 164 -2.69 4.84 14.75
N ARG A 165 -3.66 3.99 15.11
CA ARG A 165 -4.38 3.15 14.16
C ARG A 165 -5.68 3.83 13.77
N VAL A 166 -5.96 3.85 12.48
CA VAL A 166 -7.15 4.48 11.93
C VAL A 166 -8.35 3.56 12.10
N ASN A 167 -9.42 4.09 12.69
CA ASN A 167 -10.74 3.50 12.63
C ASN A 167 -11.32 3.64 11.22
N ARG A 168 -11.03 2.65 10.36
CA ARG A 168 -11.46 2.62 8.96
C ARG A 168 -12.98 2.77 8.77
N LYS A 169 -13.78 2.24 9.71
CA LYS A 169 -15.25 2.34 9.70
C LYS A 169 -15.69 3.77 9.98
N GLN A 170 -15.14 4.39 11.02
CA GLN A 170 -15.43 5.77 11.40
C GLN A 170 -14.99 6.75 10.31
N LEU A 171 -13.76 6.60 9.79
CA LEU A 171 -13.22 7.45 8.73
C LEU A 171 -14.09 7.39 7.47
N LYS A 172 -14.43 6.17 7.01
CA LYS A 172 -15.31 6.00 5.85
C LYS A 172 -16.71 6.57 6.11
N SER A 173 -17.28 6.33 7.30
CA SER A 173 -18.60 6.85 7.67
C SER A 173 -18.64 8.37 7.66
N LYS A 174 -17.64 9.03 8.26
CA LYS A 174 -17.50 10.49 8.30
C LYS A 174 -17.44 11.08 6.88
N MET A 175 -16.61 10.50 6.00
CA MET A 175 -16.50 10.94 4.60
C MET A 175 -17.79 10.69 3.81
N MET A 176 -18.39 9.50 3.94
CA MET A 176 -19.63 9.14 3.25
C MET A 176 -20.79 10.05 3.65
N GLN A 177 -20.95 10.35 4.94
CA GLN A 177 -21.99 11.25 5.45
C GLN A 177 -21.87 12.64 4.80
N LYS A 178 -20.66 13.22 4.78
CA LYS A 178 -20.43 14.52 4.15
C LYS A 178 -20.72 14.47 2.65
N CYS A 179 -20.26 13.44 1.93
CA CYS A 179 -20.61 13.25 0.51
C CYS A 179 -22.13 13.19 0.28
N ILE A 180 -22.87 12.44 1.10
CA ILE A 180 -24.33 12.32 1.00
C ILE A 180 -25.00 13.68 1.25
N MET A 181 -24.59 14.39 2.32
CA MET A 181 -25.12 15.71 2.66
C MET A 181 -24.87 16.74 1.56
N ASN A 182 -23.71 16.68 0.90
CA ASN A 182 -23.34 17.55 -0.22
C ASN A 182 -23.99 17.14 -1.55
N GLY A 183 -24.81 16.08 -1.57
CA GLY A 183 -25.58 15.68 -2.74
C GLY A 183 -24.86 14.78 -3.75
N VAL A 184 -23.70 14.19 -3.38
CA VAL A 184 -22.98 13.21 -4.22
C VAL A 184 -23.92 12.07 -4.60
N LYS A 185 -23.92 11.70 -5.89
CA LYS A 185 -24.63 10.53 -6.39
C LYS A 185 -23.70 9.32 -6.44
N PHE A 186 -24.24 8.14 -6.15
CA PHE A 186 -23.48 6.90 -6.15
C PHE A 186 -23.93 5.99 -7.26
N HIS A 187 -22.98 5.31 -7.90
CA HIS A 187 -23.24 4.30 -8.89
C HIS A 187 -22.45 3.03 -8.53
N GLN A 188 -23.18 1.95 -8.22
CA GLN A 188 -22.57 0.69 -7.81
C GLN A 188 -22.15 -0.12 -9.04
N ALA A 189 -21.01 0.23 -9.63
CA ALA A 189 -20.50 -0.43 -10.83
C ALA A 189 -18.98 -0.31 -10.94
N LYS A 190 -18.41 -1.03 -11.91
CA LYS A 190 -17.01 -0.89 -12.32
C LYS A 190 -16.94 -0.17 -13.65
N VAL A 191 -16.16 0.92 -13.70
CA VAL A 191 -15.82 1.57 -14.98
C VAL A 191 -14.86 0.67 -15.76
N ILE A 192 -15.21 0.36 -17.00
CA ILE A 192 -14.42 -0.49 -17.90
C ILE A 192 -13.63 0.31 -18.92
N LYS A 193 -14.13 1.50 -19.29
CA LYS A 193 -13.53 2.34 -20.32
C LYS A 193 -13.94 3.79 -20.15
N VAL A 194 -13.04 4.69 -20.50
CA VAL A 194 -13.33 6.12 -20.65
C VAL A 194 -13.06 6.53 -22.09
N ILE A 195 -13.99 7.29 -22.66
CA ILE A 195 -13.88 7.89 -24.00
C ILE A 195 -13.91 9.40 -23.82
N HIS A 196 -12.98 10.10 -24.44
CA HIS A 196 -12.85 11.55 -24.30
C HIS A 196 -13.41 12.27 -25.52
N GLU A 197 -14.20 13.30 -25.24
CA GLU A 197 -14.58 14.36 -26.17
C GLU A 197 -13.86 15.66 -25.77
N GLU A 198 -14.09 16.74 -26.50
CA GLU A 198 -13.40 18.03 -26.29
C GLU A 198 -13.66 18.62 -24.90
N SER A 199 -14.93 18.68 -24.48
CA SER A 199 -15.35 19.28 -23.21
C SER A 199 -15.70 18.26 -22.12
N LYS A 200 -16.05 17.02 -22.50
CA LYS A 200 -16.54 15.98 -21.56
C LYS A 200 -15.93 14.61 -21.84
N SER A 201 -16.19 13.67 -20.96
CA SER A 201 -15.80 12.26 -21.06
C SER A 201 -16.99 11.35 -20.80
N MET A 202 -17.04 10.22 -21.49
CA MET A 202 -18.01 9.15 -21.28
C MET A 202 -17.35 7.99 -20.57
N LEU A 203 -17.85 7.65 -19.38
CA LEU A 203 -17.43 6.49 -18.60
C LEU A 203 -18.41 5.36 -18.85
N ILE A 204 -17.91 4.28 -19.45
CA ILE A 204 -18.70 3.07 -19.71
C ILE A 204 -18.52 2.13 -18.52
N CYS A 205 -19.63 1.72 -17.91
CA CYS A 205 -19.64 0.81 -16.77
C CYS A 205 -19.93 -0.63 -17.20
N ASN A 206 -19.55 -1.60 -16.36
CA ASN A 206 -19.72 -3.02 -16.62
C ASN A 206 -21.18 -3.51 -16.64
N ASP A 207 -22.11 -2.70 -16.15
CA ASP A 207 -23.56 -2.94 -16.18
C ASP A 207 -24.25 -2.36 -17.43
N GLY A 208 -23.47 -1.74 -18.33
CA GLY A 208 -23.96 -1.12 -19.56
C GLY A 208 -24.38 0.35 -19.40
N ILE A 209 -24.38 0.90 -18.18
CA ILE A 209 -24.68 2.32 -17.96
C ILE A 209 -23.48 3.17 -18.38
N THR A 210 -23.78 4.30 -19.02
CA THR A 210 -22.77 5.31 -19.36
C THR A 210 -23.01 6.58 -18.55
N ILE A 211 -21.95 7.06 -17.90
CA ILE A 211 -21.95 8.31 -17.14
C ILE A 211 -21.16 9.34 -17.92
N GLN A 212 -21.68 10.55 -18.07
CA GLN A 212 -20.97 11.66 -18.72
C GLN A 212 -20.42 12.59 -17.65
N ALA A 213 -19.15 12.98 -17.76
CA ALA A 213 -18.54 13.91 -16.82
C ALA A 213 -17.57 14.88 -17.49
N THR A 214 -17.48 16.12 -16.98
CA THR A 214 -16.47 17.10 -17.43
C THR A 214 -15.06 16.67 -17.03
N VAL A 215 -14.92 16.16 -15.80
CA VAL A 215 -13.68 15.65 -15.21
C VAL A 215 -13.84 14.20 -14.77
N VAL A 216 -12.82 13.38 -15.05
CA VAL A 216 -12.73 12.00 -14.55
C VAL A 216 -11.55 11.88 -13.61
N LEU A 217 -11.83 11.54 -12.35
CA LEU A 217 -10.83 11.23 -11.35
C LEU A 217 -10.71 9.72 -11.14
N ASP A 218 -9.56 9.18 -11.53
CA ASP A 218 -9.16 7.82 -11.17
C ASP A 218 -8.66 7.80 -9.71
N ALA A 219 -9.42 7.16 -8.84
CA ALA A 219 -9.09 6.85 -7.46
C ALA A 219 -9.10 5.34 -7.20
N THR A 220 -8.85 4.52 -8.23
CA THR A 220 -8.91 3.04 -8.18
C THR A 220 -7.76 2.37 -7.44
N GLY A 221 -6.94 3.14 -6.71
CA GLY A 221 -5.81 2.64 -5.94
C GLY A 221 -4.77 1.97 -6.84
N PHE A 222 -4.36 0.75 -6.52
CA PHE A 222 -3.30 0.03 -7.25
C PHE A 222 -3.80 -0.71 -8.50
N SER A 223 -5.11 -0.66 -8.79
CA SER A 223 -5.67 -1.27 -10.00
C SER A 223 -5.27 -0.56 -11.29
N ARG A 224 -4.81 0.70 -11.22
CA ARG A 224 -4.27 1.48 -12.35
C ARG A 224 -5.17 1.40 -13.59
N SER A 225 -6.47 1.56 -13.36
CA SER A 225 -7.48 1.11 -14.33
C SER A 225 -7.72 2.11 -15.46
N LEU A 226 -7.52 3.42 -15.22
CA LEU A 226 -7.90 4.45 -16.19
C LEU A 226 -6.73 5.36 -16.59
N VAL A 227 -5.88 5.75 -15.64
CA VAL A 227 -4.68 6.56 -15.97
C VAL A 227 -3.67 5.74 -16.79
N GLN A 228 -3.03 6.43 -17.72
CA GLN A 228 -2.06 5.86 -18.65
C GLN A 228 -0.63 5.99 -18.13
N TYR A 229 0.20 5.01 -18.48
CA TYR A 229 1.63 4.96 -18.19
C TYR A 229 2.37 4.63 -19.48
N ASP A 230 3.54 5.23 -19.67
CA ASP A 230 4.43 5.05 -20.83
C ASP A 230 5.68 4.23 -20.52
N LYS A 231 5.93 3.94 -19.24
CA LYS A 231 7.09 3.20 -18.75
C LYS A 231 6.72 1.81 -18.25
N PRO A 232 7.62 0.80 -18.38
CA PRO A 232 7.41 -0.52 -17.81
C PRO A 232 7.11 -0.46 -16.31
N TYR A 233 6.09 -1.19 -15.89
CA TYR A 233 5.69 -1.23 -14.49
C TYR A 233 6.51 -2.27 -13.73
N ASN A 234 7.57 -1.80 -13.06
CA ASN A 234 8.45 -2.64 -12.23
C ASN A 234 8.77 -1.96 -10.88
N PRO A 235 7.76 -1.73 -10.02
CA PRO A 235 7.98 -1.12 -8.71
C PRO A 235 8.75 -2.05 -7.77
N GLY A 236 9.17 -1.54 -6.60
CA GLY A 236 9.42 -2.41 -5.46
C GLY A 236 8.08 -2.90 -4.88
N TYR A 237 8.11 -3.89 -4.01
CA TYR A 237 6.92 -4.36 -3.30
C TYR A 237 7.21 -4.49 -1.82
N GLN A 238 6.38 -3.87 -1.00
CA GLN A 238 6.27 -4.18 0.41
C GLN A 238 5.20 -5.26 0.55
N VAL A 239 5.52 -6.33 1.27
CA VAL A 239 4.64 -7.48 1.47
C VAL A 239 4.52 -7.73 2.95
N ALA A 240 3.29 -7.82 3.46
CA ALA A 240 3.05 -8.10 4.86
C ALA A 240 1.89 -9.07 5.08
N TYR A 241 1.97 -9.79 6.19
CA TYR A 241 0.87 -10.59 6.72
C TYR A 241 0.63 -10.17 8.16
N GLY A 242 -0.60 -9.71 8.42
CA GLY A 242 -1.02 -9.17 9.70
C GLY A 242 -2.18 -9.96 10.30
N ILE A 243 -2.26 -9.97 11.63
CA ILE A 243 -3.41 -10.48 12.38
C ILE A 243 -3.76 -9.52 13.51
N LEU A 244 -5.05 -9.26 13.71
CA LEU A 244 -5.59 -8.76 14.97
C LEU A 244 -6.07 -9.96 15.77
N ALA A 245 -5.52 -10.17 16.96
CA ALA A 245 -5.74 -11.41 17.70
C ALA A 245 -5.95 -11.19 19.20
N GLU A 246 -6.76 -12.08 19.78
CA GLU A 246 -6.72 -12.36 21.21
C GLU A 246 -5.64 -13.42 21.47
N VAL A 247 -4.78 -13.13 22.45
CA VAL A 247 -3.66 -14.00 22.85
C VAL A 247 -3.76 -14.33 24.35
N GLU A 248 -3.01 -15.32 24.83
CA GLU A 248 -2.87 -15.54 26.28
C GLU A 248 -2.21 -14.34 26.96
N GLU A 249 -1.07 -13.92 26.43
CA GLU A 249 -0.30 -12.73 26.83
C GLU A 249 0.70 -12.37 25.71
N HIS A 250 1.28 -11.17 25.78
CA HIS A 250 2.37 -10.75 24.91
C HIS A 250 3.40 -9.89 25.65
N PRO A 251 4.67 -9.84 25.20
CA PRO A 251 5.74 -9.13 25.91
C PRO A 251 5.80 -7.62 25.63
N PHE A 252 4.94 -7.09 24.76
CA PHE A 252 5.01 -5.68 24.32
C PHE A 252 4.36 -4.70 25.31
N ASP A 253 4.97 -3.52 25.44
CA ASP A 253 4.44 -2.40 26.24
C ASP A 253 3.16 -1.84 25.61
N VAL A 254 2.05 -1.84 26.34
CA VAL A 254 0.75 -1.35 25.86
C VAL A 254 0.72 0.15 25.57
N ASN A 255 1.65 0.94 26.08
CA ASN A 255 1.72 2.39 25.84
C ASN A 255 2.48 2.77 24.57
N LYS A 256 3.22 1.81 23.98
CA LYS A 256 4.05 2.03 22.79
C LYS A 256 3.71 1.01 21.72
N MET A 257 3.78 1.44 20.48
CA MET A 257 3.74 0.50 19.37
C MET A 257 5.16 0.10 18.97
N VAL A 258 5.34 -1.13 18.52
CA VAL A 258 6.60 -1.57 17.92
C VAL A 258 6.55 -1.23 16.44
N PHE A 259 7.37 -0.24 16.06
CA PHE A 259 7.42 0.28 14.70
C PHE A 259 8.22 -0.65 13.79
N MET A 260 9.39 -1.09 14.23
CA MET A 260 10.17 -2.05 13.48
C MET A 260 10.96 -2.95 14.42
N ASP A 261 10.71 -4.26 14.39
CA ASP A 261 11.54 -5.24 15.09
C ASP A 261 12.33 -6.11 14.10
N TRP A 262 13.60 -5.75 13.93
CA TRP A 262 14.55 -6.40 13.05
C TRP A 262 15.27 -7.58 13.71
N ARG A 263 14.96 -7.96 14.96
CA ARG A 263 15.59 -9.10 15.64
C ARG A 263 15.30 -10.40 14.90
N ASP A 264 16.32 -11.26 14.76
CA ASP A 264 16.26 -12.54 14.06
C ASP A 264 16.60 -13.73 14.99
N SER A 265 16.68 -13.50 16.29
CA SER A 265 16.99 -14.53 17.30
C SER A 265 15.99 -15.70 17.30
N HIS A 266 14.74 -15.43 16.90
CA HIS A 266 13.70 -16.43 16.66
C HIS A 266 14.03 -17.44 15.55
N LEU A 267 15.01 -17.15 14.68
CA LEU A 267 15.42 -18.02 13.57
C LEU A 267 16.65 -18.89 13.86
N LYS A 268 17.24 -18.80 15.07
CA LYS A 268 18.51 -19.49 15.41
C LYS A 268 18.49 -21.00 15.14
N ASN A 269 17.33 -21.64 15.30
CA ASN A 269 17.16 -23.09 15.13
C ASN A 269 16.65 -23.50 13.74
N ASN A 270 16.42 -22.56 12.82
CA ASN A 270 16.00 -22.84 11.44
C ASN A 270 16.97 -22.15 10.46
N THR A 271 18.01 -22.89 10.06
CA THR A 271 19.09 -22.39 9.19
C THR A 271 18.57 -21.86 7.85
N ASP A 272 17.58 -22.52 7.25
CA ASP A 272 17.00 -22.11 5.96
C ASP A 272 16.26 -20.77 6.08
N LEU A 273 15.37 -20.63 7.07
CA LEU A 273 14.69 -19.35 7.33
C LEU A 273 15.69 -18.24 7.65
N LYS A 274 16.71 -18.56 8.44
CA LYS A 274 17.75 -17.60 8.82
C LYS A 274 18.53 -17.10 7.60
N GLU A 275 18.91 -18.00 6.67
CA GLU A 275 19.60 -17.62 5.43
C GLU A 275 18.70 -16.74 4.54
N ARG A 276 17.43 -17.13 4.36
CA ARG A 276 16.45 -16.34 3.60
C ARG A 276 16.23 -14.95 4.20
N ASN A 277 16.07 -14.88 5.53
CA ASN A 277 15.90 -13.61 6.24
C ASN A 277 17.16 -12.76 6.23
N SER A 278 18.35 -13.36 6.28
CA SER A 278 19.59 -12.63 6.16
C SER A 278 19.70 -11.92 4.81
N ARG A 279 19.22 -12.55 3.72
CA ARG A 279 19.30 -11.98 2.37
C ARG A 279 18.23 -10.92 2.11
N ILE A 280 16.97 -11.20 2.45
CA ILE A 280 15.87 -10.24 2.35
C ILE A 280 15.11 -10.26 3.67
N PRO A 281 15.40 -9.30 4.57
CA PRO A 281 14.87 -9.33 5.92
C PRO A 281 13.40 -8.96 5.98
N THR A 282 12.73 -9.48 7.00
CA THR A 282 11.44 -8.98 7.47
C THR A 282 11.59 -8.40 8.87
N PHE A 283 10.62 -7.60 9.26
CA PHE A 283 10.50 -7.05 10.61
C PHE A 283 9.06 -7.20 11.10
N LEU A 284 8.88 -7.15 12.42
CA LEU A 284 7.55 -7.15 13.04
C LEU A 284 7.09 -5.72 13.34
N TYR A 285 5.86 -5.42 12.96
CA TYR A 285 5.00 -4.37 13.50
C TYR A 285 4.13 -4.95 14.62
N ALA A 286 4.04 -4.27 15.76
CA ALA A 286 3.16 -4.69 16.86
C ALA A 286 2.41 -3.50 17.48
N MET A 287 1.10 -3.64 17.60
CA MET A 287 0.18 -2.62 18.10
C MET A 287 -0.65 -3.22 19.25
N PRO A 288 -0.15 -3.19 20.49
CA PRO A 288 -0.83 -3.75 21.64
C PRO A 288 -2.00 -2.85 22.09
N PHE A 289 -3.21 -3.42 22.19
CA PHE A 289 -4.41 -2.72 22.68
C PHE A 289 -4.64 -2.96 24.18
N SER A 290 -4.21 -4.12 24.67
CA SER A 290 -4.27 -4.55 26.08
C SER A 290 -3.33 -5.75 26.25
N SER A 291 -3.16 -6.27 27.47
CA SER A 291 -2.26 -7.40 27.72
C SER A 291 -2.57 -8.69 26.94
N ASN A 292 -3.80 -8.84 26.44
CA ASN A 292 -4.27 -10.03 25.72
C ASN A 292 -4.85 -9.73 24.33
N ARG A 293 -4.79 -8.50 23.83
CA ARG A 293 -5.33 -8.13 22.50
C ARG A 293 -4.33 -7.26 21.75
N ILE A 294 -3.91 -7.71 20.57
CA ILE A 294 -2.79 -7.12 19.83
C ILE A 294 -2.95 -7.29 18.33
N PHE A 295 -2.52 -6.28 17.57
CA PHE A 295 -2.27 -6.44 16.14
C PHE A 295 -0.78 -6.71 15.91
N LEU A 296 -0.47 -7.72 15.10
CA LEU A 296 0.88 -8.18 14.80
C LEU A 296 1.00 -8.33 13.29
N GLU A 297 2.06 -7.79 12.69
CA GLU A 297 2.27 -7.87 11.25
C GLU A 297 3.75 -8.09 10.92
N GLU A 298 4.07 -9.22 10.29
CA GLU A 298 5.41 -9.47 9.76
C GLU A 298 5.49 -8.86 8.35
N THR A 299 6.50 -8.03 8.12
CA THR A 299 6.60 -7.18 6.93
C THR A 299 7.96 -7.27 6.27
N SER A 300 7.99 -7.46 4.96
CA SER A 300 9.16 -7.19 4.13
C SER A 300 9.12 -5.73 3.66
N LEU A 301 10.08 -4.91 4.08
CA LEU A 301 10.10 -3.46 3.82
C LEU A 301 9.96 -3.10 2.34
N VAL A 302 10.85 -3.66 1.51
CA VAL A 302 10.79 -3.54 0.05
C VAL A 302 11.62 -4.64 -0.61
N ALA A 303 11.05 -5.32 -1.58
CA ALA A 303 11.72 -6.33 -2.40
C ALA A 303 11.29 -6.24 -3.87
N ARG A 304 12.14 -6.75 -4.78
CA ARG A 304 11.85 -6.81 -6.22
C ARG A 304 12.40 -8.13 -6.81
N PRO A 305 11.54 -9.12 -7.15
CA PRO A 305 10.10 -9.16 -6.90
C PRO A 305 9.76 -9.19 -5.39
N GLY A 306 8.49 -8.92 -5.05
CA GLY A 306 8.02 -9.02 -3.67
C GLY A 306 8.17 -10.43 -3.10
N LEU A 307 8.32 -10.54 -1.77
CA LEU A 307 8.34 -11.83 -1.08
C LEU A 307 7.00 -12.56 -1.26
N ARG A 308 7.06 -13.88 -1.24
CA ARG A 308 5.85 -14.69 -1.23
C ARG A 308 5.21 -14.65 0.16
N ILE A 309 3.89 -14.66 0.20
CA ILE A 309 3.14 -14.54 1.47
C ILE A 309 3.41 -15.72 2.42
N ASP A 310 3.67 -16.91 1.88
CA ASP A 310 4.00 -18.12 2.66
C ASP A 310 5.34 -17.99 3.41
N ASP A 311 6.34 -17.32 2.81
CA ASP A 311 7.61 -16.98 3.49
C ASP A 311 7.37 -16.04 4.68
N ILE A 312 6.55 -15.01 4.50
CA ILE A 312 6.20 -14.05 5.56
C ILE A 312 5.48 -14.74 6.72
N GLN A 313 4.48 -15.58 6.40
CA GLN A 313 3.72 -16.35 7.39
C GLN A 313 4.60 -17.32 8.18
N GLU A 314 5.54 -18.00 7.51
CA GLU A 314 6.48 -18.91 8.17
C GLU A 314 7.38 -18.17 9.18
N ARG A 315 7.88 -16.99 8.81
CA ARG A 315 8.68 -16.13 9.71
C ARG A 315 7.87 -15.61 10.89
N MET A 316 6.63 -15.18 10.63
CA MET A 316 5.72 -14.74 11.69
C MET A 316 5.49 -15.86 12.70
N VAL A 317 5.16 -17.08 12.25
CA VAL A 317 4.96 -18.25 13.14
C VAL A 317 6.21 -18.54 13.97
N ALA A 318 7.40 -18.52 13.36
CA ALA A 318 8.66 -18.70 14.08
C ALA A 318 8.86 -17.64 15.17
N ARG A 319 8.53 -16.38 14.87
CA ARG A 319 8.62 -15.26 15.82
C ARG A 319 7.61 -15.40 16.96
N LEU A 320 6.34 -15.68 16.68
CA LEU A 320 5.31 -15.83 17.72
C LEU A 320 5.67 -16.96 18.70
N ASN A 321 6.11 -18.11 18.17
CA ASN A 321 6.57 -19.22 19.00
C ASN A 321 7.78 -18.85 19.87
N HIS A 322 8.73 -18.09 19.32
CA HIS A 322 9.90 -17.63 20.07
C HIS A 322 9.53 -16.66 21.20
N LEU A 323 8.57 -15.77 20.95
CA LEU A 323 8.08 -14.81 21.94
C LEU A 323 7.09 -15.43 22.95
N GLY A 324 6.73 -16.71 22.79
CA GLY A 324 5.73 -17.38 23.64
C GLY A 324 4.30 -16.87 23.43
N ILE A 325 4.03 -16.15 22.33
CA ILE A 325 2.70 -15.61 22.04
C ILE A 325 1.81 -16.74 21.54
N LYS A 326 0.85 -17.14 22.37
CA LYS A 326 -0.15 -18.14 22.00
C LYS A 326 -1.44 -17.45 21.60
N VAL A 327 -1.82 -17.62 20.35
CA VAL A 327 -3.05 -17.06 19.77
C VAL A 327 -4.25 -17.92 20.19
N LYS A 328 -5.25 -17.29 20.81
CA LYS A 328 -6.52 -17.94 21.17
C LYS A 328 -7.52 -17.86 20.02
N SER A 329 -7.61 -16.68 19.39
CA SER A 329 -8.48 -16.43 18.26
C SER A 329 -7.96 -15.27 17.43
N ILE A 330 -8.16 -15.34 16.11
CA ILE A 330 -7.90 -14.23 15.19
C ILE A 330 -9.24 -13.51 14.94
N GLU A 331 -9.26 -12.21 15.19
CA GLU A 331 -10.41 -11.35 14.92
C GLU A 331 -10.44 -10.94 13.44
N GLU A 332 -9.28 -10.58 12.90
CA GLU A 332 -9.08 -10.14 11.52
C GLU A 332 -7.69 -10.58 11.03
N ASP A 333 -7.57 -10.95 9.75
CA ASP A 333 -6.30 -11.13 9.06
C ASP A 333 -6.12 -10.07 7.95
N GLU A 334 -4.86 -9.78 7.61
CA GLU A 334 -4.52 -8.81 6.57
C GLU A 334 -3.41 -9.35 5.66
N HIS A 335 -3.67 -9.26 4.36
CA HIS A 335 -2.71 -9.57 3.31
C HIS A 335 -2.36 -8.29 2.57
N CYS A 336 -1.17 -7.78 2.83
CA CYS A 336 -0.74 -6.50 2.30
C CYS A 336 0.27 -6.69 1.15
N LEU A 337 -0.02 -6.08 0.00
CA LEU A 337 0.89 -5.97 -1.14
C LEU A 337 0.87 -4.53 -1.64
N ILE A 338 1.87 -3.74 -1.25
CA ILE A 338 1.98 -2.33 -1.61
C ILE A 338 3.04 -2.18 -2.70
N PRO A 339 2.68 -1.71 -3.90
CA PRO A 339 3.65 -1.30 -4.90
C PRO A 339 4.40 -0.05 -4.43
N MET A 340 5.68 -0.22 -4.16
CA MET A 340 6.59 0.80 -3.67
C MET A 340 7.21 1.53 -4.86
N GLY A 341 6.91 2.82 -5.00
CA GLY A 341 7.40 3.62 -6.12
C GLY A 341 6.81 3.18 -7.46
N GLY A 342 7.65 2.99 -8.48
CA GLY A 342 7.23 2.75 -9.87
C GLY A 342 7.19 4.04 -10.71
N PRO A 343 6.89 3.94 -12.02
CA PRO A 343 6.79 5.12 -12.87
C PRO A 343 5.60 5.99 -12.43
N LEU A 344 5.77 7.31 -12.54
CA LEU A 344 4.61 8.21 -12.54
C LEU A 344 3.74 7.91 -13.77
N PRO A 345 2.43 8.19 -13.71
CA PRO A 345 1.59 8.19 -14.91
C PRO A 345 2.10 9.22 -15.93
N VAL A 346 1.62 9.14 -17.17
CA VAL A 346 1.90 10.18 -18.17
C VAL A 346 1.32 11.51 -17.69
N LEU A 347 2.16 12.55 -17.60
CA LEU A 347 1.76 13.87 -17.15
C LEU A 347 2.02 14.90 -18.26
N PRO A 348 1.03 15.73 -18.64
CA PRO A 348 -0.39 15.65 -18.29
C PRO A 348 -1.14 14.58 -19.12
N GLN A 349 -2.35 14.21 -18.68
CA GLN A 349 -3.29 13.40 -19.45
C GLN A 349 -4.74 13.74 -19.08
N ARG A 350 -5.72 13.31 -19.89
CA ARG A 350 -7.14 13.71 -19.75
C ARG A 350 -7.86 13.13 -18.53
N VAL A 351 -7.47 11.94 -18.07
CA VAL A 351 -7.93 11.39 -16.78
C VAL A 351 -7.01 11.92 -15.69
N VAL A 352 -7.57 12.57 -14.67
CA VAL A 352 -6.78 12.97 -13.49
C VAL A 352 -6.74 11.80 -12.50
N GLY A 353 -5.70 11.71 -11.69
CA GLY A 353 -5.53 10.61 -10.74
C GLY A 353 -5.25 11.10 -9.33
N ILE A 354 -5.57 10.29 -8.33
CA ILE A 354 -5.17 10.52 -6.94
C ILE A 354 -4.84 9.20 -6.23
N GLY A 355 -3.94 9.24 -5.23
CA GLY A 355 -3.55 8.08 -4.44
C GLY A 355 -2.64 7.12 -5.21
N GLY A 356 -2.88 5.82 -5.06
CA GLY A 356 -2.02 4.76 -5.63
C GLY A 356 -1.84 4.87 -7.14
N THR A 357 -2.91 5.14 -7.88
CA THR A 357 -2.89 5.27 -9.34
C THR A 357 -2.08 6.50 -9.79
N ALA A 358 -2.04 7.55 -8.97
CA ALA A 358 -1.24 8.73 -9.22
C ALA A 358 0.23 8.60 -8.78
N GLY A 359 0.67 7.43 -8.31
CA GLY A 359 2.05 7.19 -7.90
C GLY A 359 2.43 7.86 -6.57
N MET A 360 1.45 8.09 -5.69
CA MET A 360 1.64 8.82 -4.42
C MET A 360 2.21 7.98 -3.26
N VAL A 361 2.31 6.66 -3.40
CA VAL A 361 2.95 5.79 -2.40
C VAL A 361 4.37 6.28 -2.16
N HIS A 362 4.76 6.43 -0.90
CA HIS A 362 6.13 6.74 -0.53
C HIS A 362 7.07 5.58 -0.92
N PRO A 363 7.99 5.76 -1.89
CA PRO A 363 8.81 4.66 -2.41
C PRO A 363 9.63 3.90 -1.35
N SER A 364 10.10 4.56 -0.30
CA SER A 364 10.93 3.92 0.74
C SER A 364 10.17 3.36 1.96
N THR A 365 8.91 3.72 2.19
CA THR A 365 8.19 3.39 3.44
C THR A 365 6.84 2.72 3.22
N GLY A 366 6.17 2.99 2.10
CA GLY A 366 4.83 2.47 1.79
C GLY A 366 3.71 3.39 2.27
N TYR A 367 4.05 4.46 2.99
CA TYR A 367 3.07 5.41 3.50
C TYR A 367 2.37 6.16 2.37
N MET A 368 1.05 6.28 2.50
CA MET A 368 0.23 6.91 1.48
C MET A 368 -1.00 7.63 2.05
N VAL A 369 -1.70 7.06 3.04
CA VAL A 369 -3.03 7.56 3.47
C VAL A 369 -3.00 9.04 3.87
N ALA A 370 -2.17 9.43 4.86
CA ALA A 370 -2.10 10.81 5.30
C ALA A 370 -1.68 11.76 4.17
N ARG A 371 -0.67 11.38 3.38
CA ARG A 371 -0.20 12.14 2.21
C ARG A 371 -1.31 12.35 1.17
N THR A 372 -2.10 11.31 0.91
CA THR A 372 -3.19 11.38 -0.07
C THR A 372 -4.35 12.23 0.43
N LEU A 373 -4.71 12.12 1.71
CA LEU A 373 -5.72 12.99 2.31
C LEU A 373 -5.28 14.46 2.30
N ALA A 374 -4.01 14.74 2.59
CA ALA A 374 -3.44 16.09 2.51
C ALA A 374 -3.38 16.65 1.07
N ALA A 375 -3.32 15.78 0.05
CA ALA A 375 -3.33 16.20 -1.36
C ALA A 375 -4.75 16.34 -1.95
N ALA A 376 -5.77 15.73 -1.34
CA ALA A 376 -7.14 15.80 -1.84
C ALA A 376 -7.64 17.25 -1.97
N PRO A 377 -7.38 18.18 -1.03
CA PRO A 377 -7.70 19.59 -1.22
C PRO A 377 -7.03 20.26 -2.40
N VAL A 378 -5.78 19.90 -2.71
CA VAL A 378 -5.05 20.46 -3.85
C VAL A 378 -5.76 20.07 -5.15
N VAL A 379 -6.10 18.79 -5.31
CA VAL A 379 -6.82 18.28 -6.48
C VAL A 379 -8.23 18.87 -6.56
N ALA A 380 -8.96 18.90 -5.45
CA ALA A 380 -10.32 19.43 -5.40
C ALA A 380 -10.36 20.93 -5.76
N ASN A 381 -9.48 21.74 -5.18
CA ASN A 381 -9.41 23.18 -5.45
C ASN A 381 -9.06 23.49 -6.90
N ALA A 382 -8.12 22.73 -7.50
CA ALA A 382 -7.82 22.87 -8.92
C ALA A 382 -9.07 22.57 -9.78
N ILE A 383 -9.81 21.51 -9.48
CA ILE A 383 -11.06 21.18 -10.19
C ILE A 383 -12.10 22.32 -10.03
N ILE A 384 -12.31 22.80 -8.80
CA ILE A 384 -13.29 23.84 -8.47
C ILE A 384 -12.97 25.15 -9.18
N GLN A 385 -11.72 25.62 -9.11
CA GLN A 385 -11.29 26.87 -9.73
C GLN A 385 -11.48 26.86 -11.25
N TYR A 386 -11.16 25.73 -11.90
CA TYR A 386 -11.31 25.62 -13.35
C TYR A 386 -12.77 25.56 -13.79
N LEU A 387 -13.60 24.79 -13.10
CA LEU A 387 -15.03 24.68 -13.42
C LEU A 387 -15.83 25.94 -13.06
N GLY A 388 -15.39 26.71 -12.07
CA GLY A 388 -16.01 27.99 -11.69
C GLY A 388 -15.61 29.18 -12.57
N SER A 389 -14.66 29.01 -13.50
CA SER A 389 -14.21 30.11 -14.38
C SER A 389 -15.16 30.32 -15.57
N GLU A 390 -15.52 31.56 -15.91
CA GLU A 390 -16.42 31.88 -17.04
C GLU A 390 -15.84 31.55 -18.43
N ARG A 391 -14.57 31.13 -18.49
CA ARG A 391 -13.91 30.76 -19.73
C ARG A 391 -14.24 29.31 -20.07
N SER A 392 -14.72 29.09 -21.30
CA SER A 392 -14.87 27.76 -21.87
C SER A 392 -13.49 27.13 -22.10
N HIS A 393 -12.95 26.46 -21.09
CA HIS A 393 -11.69 25.72 -21.20
C HIS A 393 -11.91 24.34 -21.79
N SER A 394 -10.94 23.86 -22.55
CA SER A 394 -10.92 22.47 -22.98
C SER A 394 -10.68 21.56 -21.78
N GLY A 395 -11.21 20.33 -21.84
CA GLY A 395 -10.99 19.36 -20.77
C GLY A 395 -9.53 18.97 -20.56
N ASN A 396 -8.69 19.12 -21.59
CA ASN A 396 -7.25 18.90 -21.52
C ASN A 396 -6.54 19.97 -20.68
N GLU A 397 -6.92 21.24 -20.80
CA GLU A 397 -6.33 22.33 -20.02
C GLU A 397 -6.62 22.17 -18.53
N LEU A 398 -7.87 21.84 -18.18
CA LEU A 398 -8.27 21.53 -16.80
C LEU A 398 -7.42 20.39 -16.24
N SER A 399 -7.37 19.26 -16.96
CA SER A 399 -6.64 18.07 -16.47
C SER A 399 -5.14 18.34 -16.33
N THR A 400 -4.57 19.15 -17.24
CA THR A 400 -3.18 19.59 -17.17
C THR A 400 -2.90 20.39 -15.91
N ALA A 401 -3.80 21.32 -15.55
CA ALA A 401 -3.64 22.11 -14.36
C ALA A 401 -3.75 21.28 -13.07
N VAL A 402 -4.73 20.37 -12.99
CA VAL A 402 -4.87 19.44 -11.86
C VAL A 402 -3.61 18.58 -11.70
N TRP A 403 -3.04 18.08 -12.80
CA TRP A 403 -1.80 17.32 -12.75
C TRP A 403 -0.60 18.17 -12.33
N LYS A 404 -0.53 19.42 -12.78
CA LYS A 404 0.52 20.38 -12.39
C LYS A 404 0.49 20.68 -10.89
N ASP A 405 -0.70 20.83 -10.31
CA ASP A 405 -0.86 21.13 -8.90
C ASP A 405 -0.63 19.90 -8.01
N LEU A 406 -0.99 18.70 -8.49
CA LEU A 406 -0.72 17.45 -7.77
C LEU A 406 0.76 17.06 -7.81
N TRP A 407 1.40 17.19 -8.97
CA TRP A 407 2.80 16.85 -9.20
C TRP A 407 3.61 18.05 -9.69
N PRO A 408 3.74 19.12 -8.89
CA PRO A 408 4.66 20.21 -9.20
C PRO A 408 6.09 19.69 -9.16
N ILE A 409 7.01 20.41 -9.79
CA ILE A 409 8.40 19.99 -9.96
C ILE A 409 9.07 19.65 -8.61
N GLU A 410 8.77 20.40 -7.54
CA GLU A 410 9.30 20.14 -6.21
C GLU A 410 8.87 18.77 -5.67
N ARG A 411 7.62 18.37 -5.92
CA ARG A 411 7.06 17.07 -5.50
C ARG A 411 7.60 15.92 -6.35
N ARG A 412 7.80 16.13 -7.65
CA ARG A 412 8.43 15.13 -8.53
C ARG A 412 9.89 14.90 -8.12
N ARG A 413 10.66 15.97 -7.89
CA ARG A 413 12.04 15.90 -7.41
C ARG A 413 12.17 15.30 -6.00
N GLN A 414 11.26 15.65 -5.09
CA GLN A 414 11.13 15.00 -3.78
C GLN A 414 10.94 13.48 -3.94
N ARG A 415 10.02 13.07 -4.83
CA ARG A 415 9.74 11.65 -5.10
C ARG A 415 10.96 10.94 -5.70
N GLU A 416 11.70 11.57 -6.61
CA GLU A 416 12.94 10.99 -7.17
C GLU A 416 13.96 10.65 -6.08
N PHE A 417 14.09 11.50 -5.05
CA PHE A 417 14.94 11.19 -3.91
C PHE A 417 14.44 9.99 -3.10
N PHE A 418 13.13 9.84 -2.92
CA PHE A 418 12.57 8.65 -2.27
C PHE A 418 12.77 7.38 -3.11
N CYS A 419 12.66 7.47 -4.44
CA CYS A 419 13.00 6.37 -5.35
C CYS A 419 14.47 5.97 -5.20
N PHE A 420 15.38 6.94 -5.11
CA PHE A 420 16.80 6.70 -4.80
C PHE A 420 16.97 5.95 -3.46
N GLY A 421 16.30 6.40 -2.39
CA GLY A 421 16.32 5.71 -1.10
C GLY A 421 15.82 4.28 -1.18
N MET A 422 14.72 4.04 -1.91
CA MET A 422 14.18 2.70 -2.15
C MET A 422 15.18 1.80 -2.90
N ASP A 423 15.85 2.32 -3.94
CA ASP A 423 16.83 1.57 -4.72
C ASP A 423 18.07 1.16 -3.90
N ILE A 424 18.41 1.91 -2.85
CA ILE A 424 19.41 1.49 -1.86
C ILE A 424 18.85 0.38 -0.98
N LEU A 425 17.66 0.57 -0.40
CA LEU A 425 17.02 -0.40 0.50
C LEU A 425 16.85 -1.77 -0.15
N LEU A 426 16.53 -1.82 -1.45
CA LEU A 426 16.44 -3.05 -2.25
C LEU A 426 17.73 -3.88 -2.29
N LYS A 427 18.87 -3.30 -1.93
CA LYS A 427 20.20 -3.94 -1.98
C LYS A 427 20.75 -4.25 -0.58
N LEU A 428 20.03 -3.93 0.48
CA LEU A 428 20.51 -4.16 1.85
C LEU A 428 20.11 -5.56 2.32
N ASP A 429 21.08 -6.28 2.87
CA ASP A 429 20.85 -7.50 3.64
C ASP A 429 20.47 -7.14 5.09
N LEU A 430 20.20 -8.12 5.94
CA LEU A 430 19.80 -7.86 7.33
C LEU A 430 20.85 -7.02 8.10
N PRO A 431 22.16 -7.36 8.12
CA PRO A 431 23.15 -6.54 8.81
C PRO A 431 23.22 -5.09 8.31
N ALA A 432 23.18 -4.88 6.99
CA ALA A 432 23.19 -3.52 6.42
C ALA A 432 21.91 -2.75 6.73
N THR A 433 20.76 -3.43 6.69
CA THR A 433 19.46 -2.85 7.05
C THR A 433 19.46 -2.38 8.51
N ARG A 434 19.96 -3.20 9.43
CA ARG A 434 20.10 -2.84 10.86
C ARG A 434 20.95 -1.59 11.04
N ARG A 435 22.15 -1.53 10.44
CA ARG A 435 23.02 -0.34 10.55
C ARG A 435 22.41 0.89 9.90
N PHE A 436 21.68 0.73 8.80
CA PHE A 436 20.97 1.83 8.14
C PHE A 436 19.92 2.43 9.08
N PHE A 437 19.06 1.59 9.67
CA PHE A 437 18.00 2.07 10.56
C PHE A 437 18.53 2.57 11.90
N ASP A 438 19.62 1.99 12.41
CA ASP A 438 20.34 2.50 13.58
C ASP A 438 20.76 3.96 13.35
N ALA A 439 21.45 4.23 12.23
CA ALA A 439 21.85 5.59 11.86
C ALA A 439 20.67 6.50 11.51
N PHE A 440 19.62 5.98 10.86
CA PHE A 440 18.44 6.76 10.46
C PHE A 440 17.65 7.29 11.66
N PHE A 441 17.46 6.45 12.68
CA PHE A 441 16.71 6.84 13.88
C PHE A 441 17.56 7.59 14.92
N ASP A 442 18.89 7.65 14.74
CA ASP A 442 19.78 8.54 15.52
C ASP A 442 19.84 9.98 15.00
N LEU A 443 19.23 10.25 13.83
CA LEU A 443 19.13 11.60 13.30
C LEU A 443 18.22 12.48 14.15
N GLU A 444 18.42 13.80 14.06
CA GLU A 444 17.51 14.77 14.66
C GLU A 444 16.05 14.47 14.26
N PRO A 445 15.08 14.56 15.19
CA PRO A 445 13.70 14.17 14.95
C PRO A 445 13.08 14.76 13.67
N ARG A 446 13.37 16.03 13.36
CA ARG A 446 12.87 16.69 12.15
C ARG A 446 13.17 15.92 10.86
N TYR A 447 14.30 15.23 10.78
CA TYR A 447 14.72 14.52 9.58
C TYR A 447 13.92 13.24 9.36
N TRP A 448 13.90 12.35 10.34
CA TRP A 448 13.15 11.11 10.17
C TRP A 448 11.64 11.38 10.22
N HIS A 449 11.16 12.34 11.01
CA HIS A 449 9.75 12.80 10.98
C HIS A 449 9.38 13.27 9.58
N GLY A 450 10.21 14.14 9.00
CA GLY A 450 9.93 14.74 7.71
C GLY A 450 10.08 13.75 6.56
N PHE A 451 11.03 12.82 6.63
CA PHE A 451 11.19 11.78 5.62
C PHE A 451 9.97 10.85 5.61
N LEU A 452 9.62 10.26 6.77
CA LEU A 452 8.49 9.33 6.85
C LEU A 452 7.14 9.98 6.45
N SER A 453 6.96 11.28 6.74
CA SER A 453 5.74 12.03 6.41
C SER A 453 5.80 12.79 5.07
N SER A 454 6.85 12.61 4.24
CA SER A 454 7.03 13.36 2.99
C SER A 454 6.97 14.89 3.14
N ARG A 455 7.47 15.42 4.27
CA ARG A 455 7.56 16.87 4.56
C ARG A 455 8.88 17.50 4.11
N LEU A 456 9.95 16.71 3.94
CA LEU A 456 11.25 17.22 3.47
C LEU A 456 11.28 17.39 1.94
N PHE A 457 11.72 18.54 1.45
CA PHE A 457 11.95 18.80 0.02
C PHE A 457 13.42 18.63 -0.36
N LEU A 458 13.73 18.70 -1.66
CA LEU A 458 15.05 18.32 -2.20
C LEU A 458 16.26 18.95 -1.44
N PRO A 459 16.29 20.25 -1.11
CA PRO A 459 17.41 20.81 -0.34
C PRO A 459 17.56 20.15 1.04
N GLU A 460 16.46 19.96 1.76
CA GLU A 460 16.45 19.32 3.07
C GLU A 460 16.77 17.83 2.97
N LEU A 461 16.34 17.16 1.88
CA LEU A 461 16.64 15.76 1.60
C LEU A 461 18.13 15.54 1.30
N ILE A 462 18.80 16.49 0.63
CA ILE A 462 20.26 16.45 0.45
C ILE A 462 20.95 16.55 1.81
N VAL A 463 20.54 17.51 2.66
CA VAL A 463 21.12 17.65 4.01
C VAL A 463 20.83 16.41 4.87
N PHE A 464 19.61 15.86 4.78
CA PHE A 464 19.24 14.59 5.39
C PHE A 464 20.17 13.46 4.94
N GLY A 465 20.41 13.32 3.63
CA GLY A 465 21.29 12.29 3.08
C GLY A 465 22.73 12.43 3.56
N LEU A 466 23.24 13.66 3.63
CA LEU A 466 24.57 13.96 4.18
C LEU A 466 24.65 13.68 5.69
N SER A 467 23.60 14.02 6.45
CA SER A 467 23.51 13.75 7.88
C SER A 467 23.44 12.24 8.15
N LEU A 468 22.65 11.51 7.37
CA LEU A 468 22.59 10.05 7.46
C LEU A 468 23.96 9.44 7.17
N PHE A 469 24.64 9.91 6.12
CA PHE A 469 25.98 9.45 5.78
C PHE A 469 27.02 9.77 6.87
N SER A 470 26.92 10.94 7.52
CA SER A 470 27.84 11.33 8.59
C SER A 470 27.60 10.55 9.89
N HIS A 471 26.37 10.11 10.19
CA HIS A 471 26.06 9.28 11.36
C HIS A 471 26.28 7.78 11.10
N ALA A 472 26.25 7.36 9.84
CA ALA A 472 26.48 5.98 9.45
C ALA A 472 27.90 5.49 9.84
N SER A 473 28.00 4.23 10.28
CA SER A 473 29.31 3.60 10.53
C SER A 473 30.14 3.48 9.24
N ASN A 474 31.47 3.34 9.34
CA ASN A 474 32.36 3.24 8.16
C ASN A 474 31.93 2.14 7.18
N THR A 475 31.51 0.99 7.70
CA THR A 475 30.96 -0.11 6.90
C THR A 475 29.70 0.33 6.15
N SER A 476 28.78 0.99 6.84
CA SER A 476 27.53 1.49 6.25
C SER A 476 27.77 2.58 5.22
N ARG A 477 28.75 3.47 5.43
CA ARG A 477 29.17 4.46 4.44
C ARG A 477 29.67 3.80 3.16
N LEU A 478 30.53 2.79 3.29
CA LEU A 478 31.02 2.02 2.14
C LEU A 478 29.87 1.32 1.41
N GLU A 479 28.90 0.75 2.13
CA GLU A 479 27.72 0.14 1.55
C GLU A 479 26.81 1.14 0.84
N ILE A 480 26.54 2.30 1.46
CA ILE A 480 25.76 3.37 0.84
C ILE A 480 26.46 3.87 -0.43
N MET A 481 27.79 4.05 -0.41
CA MET A 481 28.53 4.44 -1.62
C MET A 481 28.45 3.36 -2.70
N THR A 482 28.82 2.11 -2.39
CA THR A 482 28.86 1.01 -3.36
C THR A 482 27.48 0.68 -3.93
N LYS A 483 26.46 0.59 -3.08
CA LYS A 483 25.08 0.25 -3.48
C LYS A 483 24.32 1.45 -4.04
N GLY A 484 24.65 2.66 -3.59
CA GLY A 484 23.97 3.91 -3.93
C GLY A 484 24.55 4.71 -5.10
N THR A 485 25.77 4.42 -5.58
CA THR A 485 26.38 5.18 -6.69
C THR A 485 25.52 5.15 -7.96
N VAL A 486 25.12 3.97 -8.44
CA VAL A 486 24.27 3.86 -9.64
C VAL A 486 22.89 4.50 -9.42
N PRO A 487 22.16 4.23 -8.32
CA PRO A 487 20.93 4.94 -7.99
C PRO A 487 21.09 6.47 -7.94
N LEU A 488 22.19 6.98 -7.40
CA LEU A 488 22.47 8.42 -7.31
C LEU A 488 22.64 9.03 -8.70
N VAL A 489 23.41 8.39 -9.59
CA VAL A 489 23.57 8.82 -10.98
C VAL A 489 22.22 8.83 -11.70
N ASN A 490 21.39 7.80 -11.51
CA ASN A 490 20.05 7.74 -12.09
C ASN A 490 19.16 8.89 -11.58
N MET A 491 19.16 9.15 -10.27
CA MET A 491 18.42 10.25 -9.67
C MET A 491 18.87 11.59 -10.27
N ILE A 492 20.19 11.86 -10.33
CA ILE A 492 20.73 13.09 -10.92
C ILE A 492 20.29 13.25 -12.38
N ASN A 493 20.38 12.18 -13.18
CA ASN A 493 19.93 12.20 -14.58
C ASN A 493 18.45 12.52 -14.71
N ASN A 494 17.59 11.94 -13.86
CA ASN A 494 16.15 12.23 -13.84
C ASN A 494 15.88 13.68 -13.45
N LEU A 495 16.58 14.20 -12.42
CA LEU A 495 16.46 15.59 -11.99
C LEU A 495 16.88 16.58 -13.09
N LEU A 496 17.88 16.24 -13.92
CA LEU A 496 18.32 17.05 -15.06
C LEU A 496 17.34 17.02 -16.25
N GLN A 497 16.59 15.93 -16.39
CA GLN A 497 15.55 15.79 -17.42
C GLN A 497 14.24 16.47 -17.01
N ASP A 498 13.95 16.56 -15.72
CA ASP A 498 12.77 17.23 -15.16
C ASP A 498 12.95 18.76 -15.15
N LYS A 499 12.66 19.38 -16.30
CA LYS A 499 12.93 20.80 -16.57
C LYS A 499 11.78 21.75 -16.26
N GLU A 500 10.52 21.29 -16.25
CA GLU A 500 9.32 22.10 -15.97
C GLU A 500 8.23 21.30 -15.27
#